data_AF-A0A815MDA3-F1
#
_entry.id   AF-A0A815MDA3-F1
#
_cell.length_a   1.000
_cell.length_b   1.000
_cell.length_c   1.000
_cell.angle_alpha   90.00
_cell.angle_beta   90.00
_cell.angle_gamma   90.00
#
_symmetry.space_group_name_H-M   'P 1'
#
loop_
_entity.id
_entity.type
_entity.pdbx_description
1 polymer ?
#
loop_
_entity_poly.entity_id
_entity_poly.type
_entity_poly.pdbx_seq_one_letter_code
_entity_poly.pdbx_strand_id
1 'polypeptide(L)'
;MLLHFYSDWEGTTIPICSGRPYPLDVYYDDYGINFALYSDHDEKQQLIEYALIYIKEQTHQIWHIYLSDFEPGQIYAYSVDDPFDPQNGDRFNVIKLLIDPYVRAITGILDWHDSLFGYNIDDDLSPDKDLTFNIEDSAPYIPKCVVIDSNSFNWVKKLHKAGIKVILDVTYNHTGEGNRFRPTLSFKGIDNRSYYRLSEHDRRYYFDYTGAGNTLICRLPNVLRLIMDSLRYWILDMYVGGFRFDLATIIAHELHAVDRLSAFFEIIHQDPVIGTENIVIVLGIIGVRFTLNDLVSYNEKHNHRYGEDNFDGESYNRSWNCGIEGTTNDVHVNAFRDCQERNFSNNIVFITRDWLNWNKADQHLLEFTQKLISL
;
A
#
# COMPACT_ATOMS: atom_id res chain seq x y z
N MET A 1 -14.92 -10.34 15.88
CA MET A 1 -14.83 -9.81 14.50
C MET A 1 -16.22 -9.64 13.92
N LEU A 2 -16.54 -8.46 13.38
CA LEU A 2 -17.84 -8.15 12.79
C LEU A 2 -17.69 -7.91 11.29
N LEU A 3 -18.57 -8.51 10.50
CA LEU A 3 -18.69 -8.33 9.06
C LEU A 3 -19.93 -7.50 8.78
N HIS A 4 -19.73 -6.28 8.28
CA HIS A 4 -20.78 -5.43 7.74
C HIS A 4 -21.00 -5.84 6.29
N PHE A 5 -22.16 -6.39 5.98
CA PHE A 5 -22.47 -6.96 4.67
C PHE A 5 -23.68 -6.24 4.07
N TYR A 6 -23.41 -5.43 3.05
CA TYR A 6 -24.39 -4.60 2.36
C TYR A 6 -24.89 -5.36 1.14
N SER A 7 -26.08 -5.92 1.26
CA SER A 7 -26.71 -6.70 0.19
C SER A 7 -28.18 -6.33 0.08
N ASP A 8 -28.71 -6.36 -1.14
CA ASP A 8 -30.14 -6.18 -1.44
C ASP A 8 -30.95 -7.48 -1.18
N TRP A 9 -30.42 -8.42 -0.39
CA TRP A 9 -31.03 -9.71 -0.12
C TRP A 9 -32.43 -9.58 0.52
N GLU A 10 -33.46 -10.05 -0.19
CA GLU A 10 -34.86 -9.99 0.23
C GLU A 10 -35.30 -11.18 1.11
N GLY A 11 -34.42 -12.17 1.34
CA GLY A 11 -34.75 -13.35 2.14
C GLY A 11 -34.72 -13.08 3.65
N THR A 12 -35.53 -13.83 4.41
CA THR A 12 -35.67 -13.65 5.88
C THR A 12 -34.45 -14.09 6.69
N THR A 13 -33.54 -14.88 6.11
CA THR A 13 -32.31 -15.36 6.75
C THR A 13 -31.18 -15.48 5.71
N ILE A 14 -29.96 -15.08 6.09
CA ILE A 14 -28.75 -15.27 5.29
C ILE A 14 -28.25 -16.72 5.52
N PRO A 15 -28.07 -17.55 4.47
CA PRO A 15 -27.56 -18.91 4.62
C PRO A 15 -26.05 -18.89 4.96
N ILE A 16 -25.74 -19.16 6.23
CA ILE A 16 -24.37 -19.09 6.78
C ILE A 16 -23.82 -20.49 7.04
N CYS A 17 -22.56 -20.71 6.69
CA CYS A 17 -21.77 -21.89 7.04
C CYS A 17 -20.43 -21.48 7.67
N SER A 18 -19.73 -22.45 8.28
CA SER A 18 -18.46 -22.18 8.97
C SER A 18 -17.37 -21.62 8.06
N GLY A 19 -17.39 -21.92 6.76
CA GLY A 19 -16.34 -21.52 5.83
C GLY A 19 -14.99 -22.17 6.11
N ARG A 20 -13.94 -21.59 5.54
CA ARG A 20 -12.57 -22.11 5.61
C ARG A 20 -11.59 -20.99 5.97
N PRO A 21 -10.55 -21.30 6.77
CA PRO A 21 -9.49 -20.33 7.09
C PRO A 21 -8.55 -20.05 5.92
N TYR A 22 -8.61 -20.82 4.83
CA TYR A 22 -7.75 -20.66 3.67
C TYR A 22 -8.52 -20.78 2.35
N PRO A 23 -8.15 -20.01 1.32
CA PRO A 23 -7.14 -18.93 1.34
C PRO A 23 -7.53 -17.77 2.28
N LEU A 24 -6.55 -16.99 2.74
CA LEU A 24 -6.83 -15.71 3.40
C LEU A 24 -7.24 -14.74 2.31
N ASP A 25 -8.53 -14.54 2.18
CA ASP A 25 -9.15 -13.71 1.14
C ASP A 25 -10.66 -13.66 1.37
N VAL A 26 -11.33 -12.83 0.59
CA VAL A 26 -12.75 -12.97 0.28
C VAL A 26 -12.89 -13.58 -1.12
N TYR A 27 -13.19 -14.87 -1.16
CA TYR A 27 -13.17 -15.67 -2.38
C TYR A 27 -14.57 -16.19 -2.74
N TYR A 28 -14.96 -15.99 -4.00
CA TYR A 28 -16.17 -16.54 -4.58
C TYR A 28 -15.88 -17.87 -5.30
N ASP A 29 -16.67 -18.92 -5.03
CA ASP A 29 -16.44 -20.29 -5.53
C ASP A 29 -17.57 -20.85 -6.41
N ASP A 30 -18.34 -19.98 -7.05
CA ASP A 30 -19.58 -20.26 -7.81
C ASP A 30 -20.83 -20.56 -6.96
N TYR A 31 -20.67 -20.99 -5.71
CA TYR A 31 -21.79 -21.33 -4.82
C TYR A 31 -22.00 -20.33 -3.68
N GLY A 32 -21.04 -19.42 -3.48
CA GLY A 32 -21.09 -18.43 -2.41
C GLY A 32 -19.74 -17.78 -2.18
N ILE A 33 -19.63 -17.09 -1.04
CA ILE A 33 -18.49 -16.24 -0.71
C ILE A 33 -17.90 -16.71 0.62
N ASN A 34 -16.63 -17.11 0.60
CA ASN A 34 -15.84 -17.39 1.79
C ASN A 34 -15.09 -16.14 2.23
N PHE A 35 -15.24 -15.74 3.49
CA PHE A 35 -14.47 -14.68 4.12
C PHE A 35 -13.45 -15.30 5.06
N ALA A 36 -12.18 -14.88 4.99
CA ALA A 36 -11.12 -15.29 5.92
C ALA A 36 -10.18 -14.12 6.24
N LEU A 37 -10.09 -13.74 7.52
CA LEU A 37 -9.28 -12.61 7.98
C LEU A 37 -8.43 -13.00 9.20
N TYR A 38 -7.14 -12.63 9.17
CA TYR A 38 -6.25 -12.81 10.31
C TYR A 38 -6.38 -11.66 11.33
N SER A 39 -6.53 -12.03 12.60
CA SER A 39 -6.40 -11.14 13.77
C SER A 39 -6.10 -12.00 15.00
N ASP A 40 -5.10 -11.63 15.80
CA ASP A 40 -4.65 -12.36 17.00
C ASP A 40 -5.49 -12.06 18.25
N HIS A 41 -6.59 -11.31 18.08
CA HIS A 41 -7.56 -11.00 19.11
C HIS A 41 -8.49 -12.18 19.42
N ASP A 42 -9.00 -12.24 20.66
CA ASP A 42 -9.72 -13.39 21.25
C ASP A 42 -11.20 -13.14 21.65
N GLU A 43 -11.72 -11.90 21.72
CA GLU A 43 -13.08 -11.64 22.19
C GLU A 43 -14.17 -11.95 21.14
N LYS A 44 -15.19 -12.68 21.61
CA LYS A 44 -16.36 -13.11 20.85
C LYS A 44 -17.62 -12.57 21.52
N GLN A 45 -18.11 -11.41 21.08
CA GLN A 45 -19.43 -10.94 21.50
C GLN A 45 -20.54 -11.41 20.55
N GLN A 46 -21.78 -11.38 21.04
CA GLN A 46 -22.97 -11.91 20.37
C GLN A 46 -24.02 -10.81 20.24
N LEU A 47 -24.30 -10.37 19.02
CA LEU A 47 -25.60 -9.80 18.61
C LEU A 47 -25.79 -10.10 17.11
N ILE A 48 -26.99 -9.96 16.57
CA ILE A 48 -27.18 -9.92 15.11
C ILE A 48 -28.14 -8.77 14.89
N GLU A 49 -27.67 -7.71 14.24
CA GLU A 49 -28.51 -6.64 13.71
C GLU A 49 -28.48 -6.76 12.19
N TYR A 50 -29.58 -6.43 11.51
CA TYR A 50 -29.68 -6.61 10.06
C TYR A 50 -28.50 -5.94 9.34
N ALA A 51 -27.85 -6.66 8.41
CA ALA A 51 -26.58 -6.30 7.72
C ALA A 51 -25.27 -6.41 8.53
N LEU A 52 -25.32 -6.86 9.80
CA LEU A 52 -24.14 -7.08 10.65
C LEU A 52 -24.02 -8.55 11.07
N ILE A 53 -22.96 -9.23 10.62
CA ILE A 53 -22.72 -10.66 10.86
C ILE A 53 -21.50 -10.83 11.78
N TYR A 54 -21.68 -11.51 12.92
CA TYR A 54 -20.56 -11.85 13.79
C TYR A 54 -19.87 -13.12 13.30
N ILE A 55 -18.58 -13.02 13.02
CA ILE A 55 -17.76 -14.17 12.65
C ILE A 55 -17.37 -14.91 13.93
N LYS A 56 -17.84 -16.15 14.07
CA LYS A 56 -17.65 -16.97 15.29
C LYS A 56 -16.53 -17.99 15.16
N GLU A 57 -16.37 -18.52 13.95
CA GLU A 57 -15.38 -19.56 13.67
C GLU A 57 -14.00 -18.94 13.55
N GLN A 58 -13.05 -19.57 14.24
CA GLN A 58 -11.66 -19.13 14.26
C GLN A 58 -10.77 -20.36 14.30
N THR A 59 -9.85 -20.45 13.34
CA THR A 59 -8.84 -21.52 13.28
C THR A 59 -7.47 -20.88 13.14
N HIS A 60 -6.56 -21.11 14.09
CA HIS A 60 -5.20 -20.54 14.08
C HIS A 60 -5.18 -19.02 13.82
N GLN A 61 -5.91 -18.25 14.64
CA GLN A 61 -6.02 -16.78 14.54
C GLN A 61 -6.66 -16.26 13.24
N ILE A 62 -7.28 -17.14 12.45
CA ILE A 62 -8.00 -16.77 11.24
C ILE A 62 -9.49 -16.89 11.50
N TRP A 63 -10.18 -15.76 11.43
CA TRP A 63 -11.63 -15.65 11.51
C TRP A 63 -12.22 -15.98 10.16
N HIS A 64 -13.19 -16.89 10.10
CA HIS A 64 -13.77 -17.31 8.83
C HIS A 64 -15.28 -17.56 8.87
N ILE A 65 -15.93 -17.32 7.75
CA ILE A 65 -17.37 -17.54 7.54
C ILE A 65 -17.65 -17.75 6.06
N TYR A 66 -18.69 -18.50 5.73
CA TYR A 66 -19.14 -18.70 4.36
C TYR A 66 -20.60 -18.28 4.20
N LEU A 67 -20.87 -17.45 3.20
CA LEU A 67 -22.21 -17.00 2.84
C LEU A 67 -22.61 -17.67 1.53
N SER A 68 -23.57 -18.59 1.57
CA SER A 68 -24.05 -19.30 0.38
C SER A 68 -24.92 -18.40 -0.50
N ASP A 69 -25.00 -18.71 -1.79
CA ASP A 69 -25.95 -18.10 -2.74
C ASP A 69 -25.74 -16.60 -3.01
N PHE A 70 -24.57 -16.07 -2.66
CA PHE A 70 -24.16 -14.70 -3.02
C PHE A 70 -23.18 -14.71 -4.19
N GLU A 71 -23.36 -13.75 -5.10
CA GLU A 71 -22.54 -13.56 -6.30
C GLU A 71 -21.58 -12.37 -6.13
N PRO A 72 -20.50 -12.27 -6.94
CA PRO A 72 -19.64 -11.09 -6.96
C PRO A 72 -20.41 -9.77 -7.13
N GLY A 73 -19.89 -8.70 -6.57
CA GLY A 73 -20.51 -7.37 -6.52
C GLY A 73 -21.02 -6.98 -5.13
N GLN A 74 -21.04 -7.92 -4.17
CA GLN A 74 -21.44 -7.61 -2.80
C GLN A 74 -20.46 -6.64 -2.15
N ILE A 75 -21.01 -5.73 -1.36
CA ILE A 75 -20.23 -4.71 -0.65
C ILE A 75 -20.11 -5.13 0.81
N TYR A 76 -18.91 -5.02 1.37
CA TYR A 76 -18.64 -5.39 2.75
C TYR A 76 -17.60 -4.49 3.43
N ALA A 77 -17.53 -4.56 4.76
CA ALA A 77 -16.45 -4.01 5.56
C ALA A 77 -16.32 -4.81 6.86
N TYR A 78 -15.21 -4.64 7.56
CA TYR A 78 -15.03 -5.20 8.90
C TYR A 78 -15.18 -4.15 9.99
N SER A 79 -15.50 -4.58 11.21
CA SER A 79 -15.13 -3.85 12.42
C SER A 79 -14.71 -4.83 13.51
N VAL A 80 -13.91 -4.37 14.48
CA VAL A 80 -13.41 -5.18 15.57
C VAL A 80 -13.90 -4.62 16.90
N ASP A 81 -14.56 -5.48 17.67
CA ASP A 81 -15.04 -5.22 19.02
C ASP A 81 -14.07 -5.89 20.00
N ASP A 82 -13.19 -5.09 20.56
CA ASP A 82 -12.10 -5.44 21.48
C ASP A 82 -11.72 -4.15 22.27
N PRO A 83 -11.12 -4.20 23.47
CA PRO A 83 -10.83 -3.00 24.24
C PRO A 83 -9.90 -2.01 23.54
N PHE A 84 -10.30 -0.75 23.60
CA PHE A 84 -9.44 0.37 23.22
C PHE A 84 -8.42 0.65 24.33
N ASP A 85 -7.17 0.20 24.13
CA ASP A 85 -6.05 0.43 25.05
C ASP A 85 -4.81 0.97 24.29
N PRO A 86 -4.87 2.23 23.81
CA PRO A 86 -3.79 2.82 23.04
C PRO A 86 -2.50 2.97 23.85
N GLN A 87 -2.55 2.95 25.19
CA GLN A 87 -1.35 2.97 26.03
C GLN A 87 -0.51 1.70 25.85
N ASN A 88 -1.17 0.57 25.62
CA ASN A 88 -0.51 -0.71 25.34
C ASN A 88 -0.42 -1.04 23.84
N GLY A 89 -0.83 -0.10 22.99
CA GLY A 89 -0.77 -0.21 21.54
C GLY A 89 -2.03 -0.75 20.88
N ASP A 90 -3.06 -1.11 21.64
CA ASP A 90 -4.32 -1.65 21.12
C ASP A 90 -5.26 -0.50 20.74
N ARG A 91 -5.64 -0.42 19.46
CA ARG A 91 -6.35 0.75 18.89
C ARG A 91 -7.71 0.38 18.29
N PHE A 92 -8.33 -0.65 18.83
CA PHE A 92 -9.64 -1.14 18.43
C PHE A 92 -10.71 -0.09 18.65
N ASN A 93 -11.56 0.09 17.66
CA ASN A 93 -12.73 0.95 17.78
C ASN A 93 -13.83 0.36 16.89
N VAL A 94 -14.81 -0.29 17.53
CA VAL A 94 -15.89 -1.03 16.86
C VAL A 94 -16.75 -0.17 15.93
N ILE A 95 -16.75 1.15 16.13
CA ILE A 95 -17.50 2.13 15.34
C ILE A 95 -16.78 2.43 14.01
N LYS A 96 -15.48 2.15 13.93
CA LYS A 96 -14.70 2.34 12.70
C LYS A 96 -14.88 1.13 11.80
N LEU A 97 -15.40 1.38 10.60
CA LEU A 97 -15.34 0.39 9.55
C LEU A 97 -13.90 0.29 9.05
N LEU A 98 -13.52 -0.91 8.65
CA LEU A 98 -12.17 -1.29 8.31
C LEU A 98 -12.18 -1.95 6.94
N ILE A 99 -11.23 -1.52 6.12
CA ILE A 99 -10.92 -2.11 4.83
C ILE A 99 -10.19 -3.43 5.09
N ASP A 100 -10.64 -4.48 4.43
CA ASP A 100 -10.00 -5.78 4.44
C ASP A 100 -8.59 -5.71 3.84
N PRO A 101 -7.54 -6.14 4.55
CA PRO A 101 -6.16 -6.19 4.05
C PRO A 101 -5.98 -7.00 2.76
N TYR A 102 -6.88 -7.94 2.47
CA TYR A 102 -6.88 -8.78 1.26
C TYR A 102 -7.85 -8.28 0.19
N VAL A 103 -8.50 -7.12 0.39
CA VAL A 103 -9.49 -6.62 -0.56
C VAL A 103 -8.91 -6.48 -1.98
N ARG A 104 -9.65 -6.98 -2.98
CA ARG A 104 -9.25 -6.88 -4.38
C ARG A 104 -9.89 -5.70 -5.13
N ALA A 105 -10.96 -5.12 -4.59
CA ALA A 105 -11.59 -3.89 -5.09
C ALA A 105 -12.34 -3.12 -4.00
N ILE A 106 -12.37 -1.78 -4.12
CA ILE A 106 -13.09 -0.90 -3.20
C ILE A 106 -14.08 -0.01 -3.97
N THR A 107 -15.14 0.43 -3.30
CA THR A 107 -16.27 1.17 -3.94
C THR A 107 -15.90 2.56 -4.46
N GLY A 108 -14.79 3.15 -4.02
CA GLY A 108 -14.40 4.51 -4.38
C GLY A 108 -13.13 4.99 -3.71
N ILE A 109 -12.94 6.31 -3.71
CA ILE A 109 -11.83 6.99 -3.02
C ILE A 109 -12.20 7.30 -1.57
N LEU A 110 -11.18 7.54 -0.74
CA LEU A 110 -11.36 7.98 0.64
C LEU A 110 -11.89 9.41 0.68
N ASP A 111 -13.00 9.65 1.38
CA ASP A 111 -13.50 10.98 1.70
C ASP A 111 -13.00 11.37 3.09
N TRP A 112 -12.21 12.45 3.18
CA TRP A 112 -11.55 12.81 4.43
C TRP A 112 -12.54 13.44 5.41
N HIS A 113 -12.74 12.77 6.55
CA HIS A 113 -13.62 13.21 7.62
C HIS A 113 -13.07 12.80 8.98
N ASP A 114 -13.37 13.58 10.02
CA ASP A 114 -12.82 13.39 11.37
C ASP A 114 -13.26 12.05 12.00
N SER A 115 -14.42 11.55 11.61
CA SER A 115 -14.91 10.23 12.01
C SER A 115 -14.07 9.05 11.54
N LEU A 116 -13.10 9.24 10.63
CA LEU A 116 -12.13 8.21 10.25
C LEU A 116 -11.03 7.98 11.30
N PHE A 117 -10.98 8.80 12.34
CA PHE A 117 -9.98 8.71 13.39
C PHE A 117 -10.55 7.96 14.59
N GLY A 118 -9.74 7.07 15.18
CA GLY A 118 -10.13 6.33 16.38
C GLY A 118 -10.25 7.20 17.64
N TYR A 119 -9.83 8.46 17.56
CA TYR A 119 -9.74 9.43 18.65
C TYR A 119 -10.31 10.80 18.22
N ASN A 120 -10.65 11.66 19.17
CA ASN A 120 -11.30 12.95 18.90
C ASN A 120 -10.29 13.98 18.36
N ILE A 121 -10.58 14.57 17.19
CA ILE A 121 -9.71 15.55 16.53
C ILE A 121 -9.79 16.93 17.17
N ASP A 122 -10.92 17.30 17.77
CA ASP A 122 -11.13 18.62 18.39
C ASP A 122 -10.08 19.03 19.42
N ASP A 123 -9.35 18.05 19.99
CA ASP A 123 -8.26 18.26 20.94
C ASP A 123 -6.89 18.37 20.24
N ASP A 124 -6.85 19.06 19.10
CA ASP A 124 -5.77 18.92 18.12
C ASP A 124 -4.38 19.32 18.63
N LEU A 125 -4.34 20.14 19.68
CA LEU A 125 -3.14 20.61 20.37
C LEU A 125 -2.70 19.71 21.54
N SER A 126 -3.54 18.76 21.97
CA SER A 126 -3.21 17.88 23.09
C SER A 126 -2.25 16.78 22.67
N PRO A 127 -1.15 16.57 23.41
CA PRO A 127 -0.25 15.45 23.16
C PRO A 127 -0.92 14.10 23.44
N ASP A 128 -2.04 14.09 24.17
CA ASP A 128 -2.77 12.92 24.63
C ASP A 128 -4.09 12.67 23.92
N LYS A 129 -4.37 13.40 22.84
CA LYS A 129 -5.60 13.24 22.07
C LYS A 129 -5.83 11.82 21.55
N ASP A 130 -4.77 11.06 21.23
CA ASP A 130 -4.89 9.67 20.75
C ASP A 130 -5.30 8.67 21.84
N LEU A 131 -5.44 9.12 23.10
CA LEU A 131 -6.02 8.35 24.21
C LEU A 131 -7.53 8.54 24.34
N THR A 132 -8.10 9.50 23.62
CA THR A 132 -9.56 9.70 23.60
C THR A 132 -10.22 8.69 22.68
N PHE A 133 -11.49 8.38 22.94
CA PHE A 133 -12.28 7.46 22.13
C PHE A 133 -13.27 8.25 21.29
N ASN A 134 -13.17 8.13 19.96
CA ASN A 134 -14.12 8.76 19.05
C ASN A 134 -15.30 7.85 18.74
N ILE A 135 -16.50 8.39 18.90
CA ILE A 135 -17.77 7.66 18.73
C ILE A 135 -18.50 7.96 17.42
N GLU A 136 -17.90 8.75 16.52
CA GLU A 136 -18.55 9.13 15.28
C GLU A 136 -18.49 8.01 14.24
N ASP A 137 -19.57 7.88 13.47
CA ASP A 137 -19.69 6.88 12.42
C ASP A 137 -18.80 7.21 11.21
N SER A 138 -17.98 6.24 10.83
CA SER A 138 -17.06 6.32 9.68
C SER A 138 -17.68 5.83 8.37
N ALA A 139 -18.82 5.12 8.45
CA ALA A 139 -19.42 4.43 7.31
C ALA A 139 -19.72 5.32 6.09
N PRO A 140 -20.13 6.59 6.22
CA PRO A 140 -20.36 7.45 5.06
C PRO A 140 -19.08 7.81 4.28
N TYR A 141 -17.92 7.81 4.94
CA TYR A 141 -16.70 8.45 4.44
C TYR A 141 -15.61 7.45 4.03
N ILE A 142 -15.63 6.25 4.61
CA ILE A 142 -14.71 5.19 4.24
C ILE A 142 -15.22 4.39 3.02
N PRO A 143 -14.37 4.13 2.02
CA PRO A 143 -14.73 3.24 0.93
C PRO A 143 -14.91 1.83 1.47
N LYS A 144 -15.90 1.11 0.93
CA LYS A 144 -16.21 -0.25 1.34
C LYS A 144 -15.53 -1.24 0.40
N CYS A 145 -15.34 -2.46 0.87
CA CYS A 145 -14.76 -3.54 0.11
C CYS A 145 -15.80 -4.11 -0.85
N VAL A 146 -15.35 -4.61 -2.00
CA VAL A 146 -16.21 -5.21 -3.03
C VAL A 146 -15.70 -6.61 -3.32
N VAL A 147 -16.60 -7.58 -3.24
CA VAL A 147 -16.32 -8.94 -3.69
C VAL A 147 -16.29 -8.94 -5.21
N ILE A 148 -15.20 -9.41 -5.81
CA ILE A 148 -15.05 -9.45 -7.27
C ILE A 148 -14.79 -10.86 -7.78
N ASP A 149 -15.11 -11.09 -9.04
CA ASP A 149 -14.56 -12.23 -9.77
C ASP A 149 -13.09 -11.92 -10.13
N SER A 150 -12.19 -12.83 -9.76
CA SER A 150 -10.75 -12.77 -10.02
C SER A 150 -10.41 -12.62 -11.51
N ASN A 151 -11.30 -12.97 -12.44
CA ASN A 151 -11.07 -12.85 -13.88
C ASN A 151 -11.36 -11.47 -14.48
N SER A 152 -11.76 -10.49 -13.65
CA SER A 152 -12.28 -9.19 -14.13
C SER A 152 -11.23 -8.28 -14.78
N PHE A 153 -9.94 -8.45 -14.47
CA PHE A 153 -8.88 -7.55 -14.94
C PHE A 153 -8.01 -8.16 -16.06
N ASN A 154 -7.84 -7.43 -17.17
CA ASN A 154 -7.08 -7.94 -18.34
C ASN A 154 -6.05 -6.96 -18.93
N TRP A 155 -5.74 -5.85 -18.25
CA TRP A 155 -4.89 -4.80 -18.80
C TRP A 155 -3.44 -5.27 -19.02
N VAL A 156 -2.88 -6.08 -18.12
CA VAL A 156 -1.53 -6.66 -18.28
C VAL A 156 -1.47 -7.58 -19.50
N LYS A 157 -2.51 -8.41 -19.72
CA LYS A 157 -2.60 -9.27 -20.91
C LYS A 157 -2.53 -8.47 -22.21
N LYS A 158 -3.08 -7.25 -22.25
CA LYS A 158 -2.97 -6.36 -23.43
C LYS A 158 -1.54 -5.87 -23.65
N LEU A 159 -0.82 -5.50 -22.59
CA LEU A 159 0.59 -5.10 -22.66
C LEU A 159 1.50 -6.26 -23.09
N HIS A 160 1.24 -7.47 -22.57
CA HIS A 160 1.96 -8.67 -22.96
C HIS A 160 1.81 -9.00 -24.46
N LYS A 161 0.62 -8.79 -25.03
CA LYS A 161 0.40 -8.95 -26.49
C LYS A 161 1.23 -7.98 -27.32
N ALA A 162 1.61 -6.83 -26.76
CA ALA A 162 2.51 -5.86 -27.38
C ALA A 162 3.99 -6.14 -27.07
N GLY A 163 4.31 -7.24 -26.38
CA GLY A 163 5.68 -7.57 -25.97
C GLY A 163 6.21 -6.72 -24.81
N ILE A 164 5.34 -6.02 -24.08
CA ILE A 164 5.73 -5.14 -22.97
C ILE A 164 5.52 -5.87 -21.65
N LYS A 165 6.61 -6.09 -20.92
CA LYS A 165 6.58 -6.64 -19.56
C LYS A 165 6.19 -5.57 -18.54
N VAL A 166 5.37 -5.94 -17.57
CA VAL A 166 4.95 -5.04 -16.47
C VAL A 166 5.74 -5.35 -15.21
N ILE A 167 6.34 -4.32 -14.61
CA ILE A 167 6.96 -4.36 -13.30
C ILE A 167 6.23 -3.35 -12.42
N LEU A 168 5.78 -3.75 -11.24
CA LEU A 168 5.11 -2.87 -10.29
C LEU A 168 6.08 -2.31 -9.26
N ASP A 169 6.01 -1.02 -9.00
CA ASP A 169 6.63 -0.43 -7.82
C ASP A 169 5.73 -0.71 -6.61
N VAL A 170 6.27 -1.36 -5.58
CA VAL A 170 5.49 -1.87 -4.44
C VAL A 170 6.04 -1.37 -3.11
N THR A 171 5.13 -0.98 -2.24
CA THR A 171 5.43 -0.51 -0.88
C THR A 171 4.85 -1.49 0.13
N TYR A 172 5.73 -2.26 0.78
CA TYR A 172 5.39 -3.16 1.89
C TYR A 172 6.02 -2.74 3.22
N ASN A 173 6.75 -1.62 3.24
CA ASN A 173 7.50 -1.18 4.42
C ASN A 173 6.66 -0.28 5.37
N HIS A 174 5.67 0.46 4.87
CA HIS A 174 4.72 1.28 5.64
C HIS A 174 3.31 1.25 5.02
N THR A 175 2.36 1.91 5.66
CA THR A 175 0.98 2.07 5.19
C THR A 175 0.52 3.53 5.20
N GLY A 176 -0.58 3.82 4.52
CA GLY A 176 -1.25 5.13 4.56
C GLY A 176 -1.91 5.47 5.91
N GLU A 177 -1.92 4.56 6.89
CA GLU A 177 -2.49 4.82 8.22
C GLU A 177 -1.56 5.62 9.14
N GLY A 178 -0.30 5.86 8.73
CA GLY A 178 0.69 6.66 9.46
C GLY A 178 0.82 6.30 10.95
N ASN A 179 1.12 7.31 11.78
CA ASN A 179 1.36 7.15 13.22
C ASN A 179 0.06 7.18 14.06
N ARG A 180 0.20 7.40 15.39
CA ARG A 180 -0.91 7.49 16.34
C ARG A 180 -1.90 8.63 16.09
N PHE A 181 -1.50 9.69 15.40
CA PHE A 181 -2.34 10.87 15.08
C PHE A 181 -2.88 10.85 13.65
N ARG A 182 -3.08 9.64 13.12
CA ARG A 182 -3.50 9.38 11.75
C ARG A 182 -4.69 8.41 11.79
N PRO A 183 -5.50 8.32 10.72
CA PRO A 183 -6.78 7.62 10.75
C PRO A 183 -6.65 6.12 11.05
N THR A 184 -7.79 5.51 11.36
CA THR A 184 -7.94 4.05 11.53
C THR A 184 -8.79 3.54 10.37
N LEU A 185 -8.15 2.87 9.41
CA LEU A 185 -8.74 2.49 8.13
C LEU A 185 -8.71 0.98 7.87
N SER A 186 -7.72 0.26 8.40
CA SER A 186 -7.51 -1.17 8.14
C SER A 186 -6.70 -1.79 9.28
N PHE A 187 -5.41 -2.10 9.06
CA PHE A 187 -4.52 -2.81 9.98
C PHE A 187 -4.56 -2.28 11.43
N LYS A 188 -4.58 -0.95 11.63
CA LYS A 188 -4.61 -0.31 12.95
C LYS A 188 -5.84 -0.70 13.76
N GLY A 189 -6.99 -0.85 13.10
CA GLY A 189 -8.24 -1.27 13.74
C GLY A 189 -8.44 -2.78 13.75
N ILE A 190 -7.76 -3.53 12.89
CA ILE A 190 -7.87 -5.00 12.80
C ILE A 190 -7.02 -5.68 13.86
N ASP A 191 -5.76 -5.27 13.99
CA ASP A 191 -4.80 -5.76 14.97
C ASP A 191 -3.50 -4.93 14.93
N ASN A 192 -3.51 -3.77 15.58
CA ASN A 192 -2.41 -2.80 15.47
C ASN A 192 -1.03 -3.39 15.81
N ARG A 193 -0.96 -4.21 16.85
CA ARG A 193 0.30 -4.77 17.39
C ARG A 193 0.86 -5.89 16.52
N SER A 194 0.00 -6.63 15.84
CA SER A 194 0.43 -7.72 14.95
C SER A 194 0.93 -7.23 13.59
N TYR A 195 0.58 -6.01 13.18
CA TYR A 195 1.00 -5.43 11.90
C TYR A 195 2.11 -4.38 12.03
N TYR A 196 2.08 -3.51 13.03
CA TYR A 196 2.98 -2.36 13.13
C TYR A 196 4.06 -2.50 14.18
N ARG A 197 5.27 -2.04 13.84
CA ARG A 197 6.37 -1.95 14.81
C ARG A 197 6.10 -0.81 15.78
N LEU A 198 5.86 -1.16 17.04
CA LEU A 198 5.69 -0.20 18.13
C LEU A 198 7.01 0.00 18.87
N SER A 199 7.15 1.12 19.57
CA SER A 199 8.30 1.40 20.42
C SER A 199 8.38 0.39 21.57
N GLU A 200 9.59 -0.14 21.82
CA GLU A 200 9.85 -1.09 22.91
C GLU A 200 9.71 -0.44 24.29
N HIS A 201 9.90 0.88 24.37
CA HIS A 201 9.79 1.64 25.62
C HIS A 201 8.36 2.08 25.92
N ASP A 202 7.58 2.36 24.87
CA ASP A 202 6.20 2.84 25.00
C ASP A 202 5.39 2.41 23.78
N ARG A 203 4.58 1.36 23.97
CA ARG A 203 3.79 0.72 22.90
C ARG A 203 2.69 1.62 22.34
N ARG A 204 2.41 2.77 22.96
CA ARG A 204 1.54 3.80 22.38
C ARG A 204 2.09 4.38 21.08
N TYR A 205 3.42 4.39 20.93
CA TYR A 205 4.12 5.03 19.83
C TYR A 205 4.60 4.03 18.78
N TYR A 206 4.63 4.49 17.52
CA TYR A 206 5.11 3.72 16.38
C TYR A 206 6.61 3.97 16.20
N PHE A 207 7.34 2.91 15.84
CA PHE A 207 8.71 3.03 15.38
C PHE A 207 8.73 3.22 13.86
N ASP A 208 9.37 4.28 13.40
CA ASP A 208 9.34 4.68 11.99
C ASP A 208 10.74 4.70 11.38
N TYR A 209 11.07 3.66 10.60
CA TYR A 209 12.29 3.61 9.78
C TYR A 209 12.08 4.24 8.40
N THR A 210 10.83 4.52 8.02
CA THR A 210 10.43 4.88 6.65
C THR A 210 10.32 6.39 6.47
N GLY A 211 10.08 7.13 7.56
CA GLY A 211 9.74 8.54 7.55
C GLY A 211 8.26 8.81 7.24
N ALA A 212 7.43 7.77 7.05
CA ALA A 212 6.01 7.88 6.72
C ALA A 212 5.07 7.73 7.94
N GLY A 213 5.63 7.67 9.15
CA GLY A 213 4.92 7.61 10.42
C GLY A 213 4.74 6.21 11.01
N ASN A 214 4.93 5.14 10.24
CA ASN A 214 4.89 3.77 10.74
C ASN A 214 5.85 2.84 9.98
N THR A 215 6.06 1.64 10.51
CA THR A 215 6.78 0.56 9.83
C THR A 215 6.01 -0.75 10.02
N LEU A 216 5.78 -1.50 8.94
CA LEU A 216 5.21 -2.86 9.02
C LEU A 216 6.22 -3.87 9.55
N ILE A 217 5.76 -4.85 10.33
CA ILE A 217 6.63 -5.90 10.87
C ILE A 217 6.82 -7.03 9.84
N CYS A 218 7.63 -6.78 8.81
CA CYS A 218 7.90 -7.68 7.68
C CYS A 218 8.70 -8.96 8.03
N ARG A 219 8.69 -9.38 9.30
CA ARG A 219 9.33 -10.61 9.81
C ARG A 219 8.34 -11.54 10.50
N LEU A 220 7.15 -11.05 10.88
CA LEU A 220 6.17 -11.90 11.54
C LEU A 220 5.46 -12.78 10.50
N PRO A 221 5.17 -14.06 10.81
CA PRO A 221 4.61 -15.00 9.84
C PRO A 221 3.32 -14.52 9.17
N ASN A 222 2.42 -13.85 9.92
CA ASN A 222 1.17 -13.31 9.41
C ASN A 222 1.39 -12.18 8.39
N VAL A 223 2.32 -11.26 8.67
CA VAL A 223 2.67 -10.14 7.77
C VAL A 223 3.45 -10.64 6.55
N LEU A 224 4.41 -11.55 6.75
CA LEU A 224 5.13 -12.20 5.66
C LEU A 224 4.16 -12.93 4.72
N ARG A 225 3.21 -13.68 5.27
CA ARG A 225 2.19 -14.35 4.48
C ARG A 225 1.36 -13.35 3.67
N LEU A 226 0.89 -12.27 4.28
CA LEU A 226 0.18 -11.19 3.57
C LEU A 226 0.97 -10.66 2.37
N ILE A 227 2.26 -10.38 2.57
CA ILE A 227 3.12 -9.89 1.49
C ILE A 227 3.28 -10.96 0.40
N MET A 228 3.55 -12.21 0.77
CA MET A 228 3.74 -13.31 -0.17
C MET A 228 2.46 -13.60 -0.97
N ASP A 229 1.30 -13.61 -0.33
CA ASP A 229 0.01 -13.82 -0.99
C ASP A 229 -0.32 -12.65 -1.93
N SER A 230 -0.03 -11.41 -1.53
CA SER A 230 -0.12 -10.24 -2.40
C SER A 230 0.76 -10.38 -3.64
N LEU A 231 2.04 -10.74 -3.48
CA LEU A 231 2.96 -10.94 -4.60
C LEU A 231 2.49 -12.05 -5.56
N ARG A 232 2.05 -13.19 -5.01
CA ARG A 232 1.51 -14.29 -5.81
C ARG A 232 0.23 -13.89 -6.55
N TYR A 233 -0.68 -13.16 -5.92
CA TYR A 233 -1.86 -12.61 -6.58
C TYR A 233 -1.48 -11.75 -7.79
N TRP A 234 -0.54 -10.82 -7.62
CA TRP A 234 -0.10 -9.98 -8.72
C TRP A 234 0.56 -10.77 -9.86
N ILE A 235 1.28 -11.85 -9.58
CA ILE A 235 1.89 -12.70 -10.61
C ILE A 235 0.84 -13.59 -11.29
N LEU A 236 0.07 -14.34 -10.52
CA LEU A 236 -0.79 -15.42 -11.02
C LEU A 236 -2.10 -14.88 -11.61
N ASP A 237 -2.75 -13.97 -10.88
CA ASP A 237 -4.08 -13.47 -11.23
C ASP A 237 -3.95 -12.23 -12.14
N MET A 238 -2.95 -11.38 -11.87
CA MET A 238 -2.77 -10.12 -12.60
C MET A 238 -1.66 -10.19 -13.67
N TYR A 239 -0.93 -11.30 -13.78
CA TYR A 239 0.10 -11.53 -14.80
C TYR A 239 1.28 -10.57 -14.74
N VAL A 240 1.56 -9.95 -13.59
CA VAL A 240 2.70 -9.05 -13.41
C VAL A 240 4.02 -9.82 -13.54
N GLY A 241 4.98 -9.23 -14.25
CA GLY A 241 6.27 -9.85 -14.55
C GLY A 241 7.40 -9.55 -13.56
N GLY A 242 7.16 -8.71 -12.56
CA GLY A 242 8.17 -8.35 -11.58
C GLY A 242 7.76 -7.22 -10.65
N PHE A 243 8.62 -6.95 -9.67
CA PHE A 243 8.42 -5.94 -8.63
C PHE A 243 9.69 -5.12 -8.41
N ARG A 244 9.52 -3.81 -8.23
CA ARG A 244 10.51 -2.93 -7.63
C ARG A 244 10.07 -2.66 -6.21
N PHE A 245 10.82 -3.13 -5.23
CA PHE A 245 10.51 -2.94 -3.82
C PHE A 245 11.01 -1.58 -3.34
N ASP A 246 10.09 -0.72 -2.93
CA ASP A 246 10.44 0.55 -2.32
C ASP A 246 11.07 0.36 -0.93
N LEU A 247 12.13 1.15 -0.67
CA LEU A 247 12.94 1.10 0.56
C LEU A 247 13.21 -0.34 1.02
N ALA A 248 13.68 -1.19 0.10
CA ALA A 248 13.84 -2.63 0.33
C ALA A 248 14.76 -2.95 1.51
N THR A 249 15.66 -2.03 1.86
CA THR A 249 16.53 -2.12 3.05
C THR A 249 15.75 -2.12 4.37
N ILE A 250 14.59 -1.45 4.43
CA ILE A 250 13.73 -1.44 5.63
C ILE A 250 13.05 -2.79 5.79
N ILE A 251 12.58 -3.39 4.68
CA ILE A 251 12.02 -4.75 4.67
C ILE A 251 13.10 -5.76 5.10
N ALA A 252 14.36 -5.50 4.75
CA ALA A 252 15.51 -6.31 5.15
C ALA A 252 15.91 -6.15 6.63
N HIS A 253 15.37 -5.16 7.36
CA HIS A 253 15.93 -4.74 8.63
C HIS A 253 15.41 -5.57 9.83
N GLU A 254 16.31 -6.34 10.41
CA GLU A 254 16.11 -7.02 11.69
C GLU A 254 16.76 -6.20 12.83
N LEU A 255 16.04 -6.04 13.95
CA LEU A 255 16.48 -5.55 15.28
C LEU A 255 17.92 -4.96 15.43
N HIS A 256 18.25 -3.86 14.73
CA HIS A 256 19.55 -3.15 14.78
C HIS A 256 20.72 -3.67 13.90
N ALA A 257 20.49 -4.61 12.98
CA ALA A 257 21.47 -4.98 11.96
C ALA A 257 20.80 -5.22 10.59
N VAL A 258 21.48 -4.82 9.51
CA VAL A 258 21.15 -5.30 8.16
C VAL A 258 21.74 -6.69 8.05
N ASP A 259 20.96 -7.72 8.39
CA ASP A 259 21.37 -9.09 8.12
C ASP A 259 21.28 -9.35 6.61
N ARG A 260 22.23 -10.12 6.08
CA ARG A 260 22.39 -10.31 4.62
C ARG A 260 21.25 -11.11 3.99
N LEU A 261 20.39 -11.72 4.80
CA LEU A 261 19.28 -12.57 4.39
C LEU A 261 18.12 -12.41 5.40
N SER A 262 17.32 -11.35 5.27
CA SER A 262 16.08 -11.28 6.05
C SER A 262 15.16 -12.45 5.69
N ALA A 263 14.35 -12.92 6.64
CA ALA A 263 13.37 -13.99 6.41
C ALA A 263 12.52 -13.76 5.15
N PHE A 264 12.23 -12.49 4.83
CA PHE A 264 11.55 -12.09 3.61
C PHE A 264 12.26 -12.52 2.31
N PHE A 265 13.55 -12.23 2.17
CA PHE A 265 14.29 -12.58 0.95
C PHE A 265 14.51 -14.09 0.82
N GLU A 266 14.70 -14.79 1.94
CA GLU A 266 14.81 -16.25 1.92
C GLU A 266 13.51 -16.90 1.42
N ILE A 267 12.37 -16.43 1.92
CA ILE A 267 11.06 -16.95 1.52
C ILE A 267 10.76 -16.63 0.05
N ILE A 268 11.08 -15.42 -0.43
CA ILE A 268 10.96 -15.07 -1.86
C ILE A 268 11.81 -16.01 -2.72
N HIS A 269 13.05 -16.29 -2.31
CA HIS A 269 13.96 -17.13 -3.08
C HIS A 269 13.48 -18.59 -3.15
N GLN A 270 12.83 -19.08 -2.11
CA GLN A 270 12.31 -20.45 -2.04
C GLN A 270 10.91 -20.61 -2.66
N ASP A 271 10.21 -19.50 -2.90
CA ASP A 271 8.86 -19.54 -3.44
C ASP A 271 8.84 -20.02 -4.90
N PRO A 272 8.05 -21.06 -5.23
CA PRO A 272 8.06 -21.67 -6.56
C PRO A 272 7.42 -20.79 -7.65
N VAL A 273 6.69 -19.74 -7.28
CA VAL A 273 6.07 -18.78 -8.20
C VAL A 273 7.00 -17.57 -8.39
N ILE A 274 7.44 -16.97 -7.28
CA ILE A 274 8.19 -15.71 -7.27
C ILE A 274 9.67 -15.92 -7.57
N GLY A 275 10.30 -17.00 -7.07
CA GLY A 275 11.73 -17.28 -7.23
C GLY A 275 12.14 -17.74 -8.63
N THR A 276 11.25 -17.65 -9.62
CA THR A 276 11.51 -18.11 -10.99
C THR A 276 12.25 -17.06 -11.81
N GLU A 277 13.05 -17.49 -12.80
CA GLU A 277 13.86 -16.61 -13.66
C GLU A 277 13.04 -15.59 -14.47
N ASN A 278 11.74 -15.85 -14.63
CA ASN A 278 10.84 -14.96 -15.35
C ASN A 278 10.34 -13.78 -14.51
N ILE A 279 10.57 -13.77 -13.19
CA ILE A 279 10.15 -12.68 -12.32
C ILE A 279 11.33 -11.75 -12.06
N VAL A 280 11.14 -10.46 -12.36
CA VAL A 280 12.17 -9.44 -12.15
C VAL A 280 11.99 -8.84 -10.77
N ILE A 281 13.05 -8.87 -9.95
CA ILE A 281 13.07 -8.23 -8.63
C ILE A 281 14.11 -7.12 -8.64
N VAL A 282 13.67 -5.90 -8.31
CA VAL A 282 14.54 -4.73 -8.19
C VAL A 282 14.46 -4.23 -6.75
N LEU A 283 15.61 -4.08 -6.09
CA LEU A 283 15.69 -3.52 -4.74
C LEU A 283 15.89 -2.01 -4.82
N GLY A 284 14.84 -1.25 -4.52
CA GLY A 284 14.88 0.20 -4.47
C GLY A 284 15.51 0.70 -3.18
N ILE A 285 16.49 1.59 -3.29
CA ILE A 285 17.18 2.20 -2.14
C ILE A 285 16.99 3.73 -2.05
N ILE A 286 16.37 4.35 -3.06
CA ILE A 286 16.22 5.81 -3.15
C ILE A 286 14.82 6.18 -3.65
N GLY A 287 14.21 7.14 -2.96
CA GLY A 287 13.04 7.90 -3.41
C GLY A 287 13.47 9.10 -4.28
N VAL A 288 12.86 9.17 -5.45
CA VAL A 288 12.73 10.27 -6.42
C VAL A 288 13.71 11.46 -6.37
N ARG A 289 14.50 11.61 -7.45
CA ARG A 289 15.46 12.70 -7.70
C ARG A 289 14.98 13.66 -8.81
N PHE A 290 15.83 14.61 -9.19
CA PHE A 290 15.67 15.43 -10.40
C PHE A 290 15.39 14.59 -11.65
N THR A 291 14.58 15.15 -12.56
CA THR A 291 14.49 14.64 -13.94
C THR A 291 15.83 14.84 -14.66
N LEU A 292 16.02 14.21 -15.83
CA LEU A 292 17.24 14.42 -16.61
C LEU A 292 17.45 15.90 -16.95
N ASN A 293 16.39 16.59 -17.37
CA ASN A 293 16.44 18.01 -17.65
C ASN A 293 16.77 18.82 -16.39
N ASP A 294 16.16 18.50 -15.25
CA ASP A 294 16.45 19.22 -14.01
C ASP A 294 17.90 19.00 -13.53
N LEU A 295 18.47 17.82 -13.77
CA LEU A 295 19.86 17.49 -13.45
C LEU A 295 20.86 18.42 -14.16
N VAL A 296 20.51 18.92 -15.35
CA VAL A 296 21.35 19.84 -16.15
C VAL A 296 20.88 21.30 -16.10
N SER A 297 19.79 21.56 -15.39
CA SER A 297 19.14 22.88 -15.35
C SER A 297 19.11 23.52 -13.96
N TYR A 298 19.27 22.75 -12.89
CA TYR A 298 19.19 23.26 -11.51
C TYR A 298 20.35 22.76 -10.65
N ASN A 299 20.93 23.64 -9.85
CA ASN A 299 21.91 23.27 -8.82
C ASN A 299 21.22 22.95 -7.48
N GLU A 300 20.14 23.67 -7.18
CA GLU A 300 19.42 23.57 -5.90
C GLU A 300 18.01 23.04 -6.12
N LYS A 301 17.44 22.38 -5.10
CA LYS A 301 16.04 21.96 -5.12
C LYS A 301 15.10 23.15 -4.93
N HIS A 302 13.99 23.15 -5.66
CA HIS A 302 12.95 24.19 -5.64
C HIS A 302 11.58 23.58 -5.31
N ASN A 303 11.43 23.06 -4.10
CA ASN A 303 10.28 22.26 -3.66
C ASN A 303 9.22 23.07 -2.90
N HIS A 304 9.32 24.40 -2.86
CA HIS A 304 8.38 25.28 -2.13
C HIS A 304 6.89 25.04 -2.47
N ARG A 305 6.58 24.51 -3.67
CA ARG A 305 5.21 24.17 -4.07
C ARG A 305 4.54 23.11 -3.19
N TYR A 306 5.32 22.32 -2.46
CA TYR A 306 4.83 21.19 -1.66
C TYR A 306 4.52 21.54 -0.20
N GLY A 307 4.72 22.80 0.22
CA GLY A 307 4.30 23.28 1.53
C GLY A 307 5.16 22.82 2.71
N GLU A 308 6.30 22.18 2.46
CA GLU A 308 7.28 21.80 3.48
C GLU A 308 8.48 22.78 3.54
N ASP A 309 8.28 24.04 3.11
CA ASP A 309 9.30 25.09 3.14
C ASP A 309 10.67 24.70 2.51
N ASN A 310 10.64 23.82 1.50
CA ASN A 310 11.81 23.25 0.82
C ASN A 310 12.69 22.33 1.69
N PHE A 311 12.21 21.90 2.85
CA PHE A 311 12.88 20.89 3.68
C PHE A 311 12.78 19.49 3.07
N ASP A 312 11.77 19.23 2.24
CA ASP A 312 11.53 17.97 1.54
C ASP A 312 12.51 17.72 0.38
N GLY A 313 12.80 16.45 0.07
CA GLY A 313 13.65 16.02 -1.05
C GLY A 313 15.17 16.08 -0.82
N GLU A 314 15.92 15.42 -1.70
CA GLU A 314 17.39 15.31 -1.64
C GLU A 314 18.08 16.67 -1.83
N SER A 315 19.00 17.01 -0.92
CA SER A 315 19.81 18.23 -0.99
C SER A 315 21.07 18.04 -1.83
N TYR A 316 21.59 16.81 -1.94
CA TYR A 316 22.79 16.51 -2.71
C TYR A 316 22.46 15.80 -4.03
N ASN A 317 21.95 16.57 -4.99
CA ASN A 317 21.49 16.06 -6.28
C ASN A 317 22.61 15.74 -7.28
N ARG A 318 23.84 16.22 -7.02
CA ARG A 318 25.00 16.10 -7.95
C ARG A 318 24.65 16.61 -9.36
N SER A 319 23.90 17.69 -9.42
CA SER A 319 23.44 18.34 -10.64
C SER A 319 24.36 19.50 -11.02
N TRP A 320 24.22 20.00 -12.25
CA TRP A 320 24.86 21.24 -12.68
C TRP A 320 23.97 21.97 -13.69
N ASN A 321 23.56 23.19 -13.36
CA ASN A 321 22.67 24.02 -14.18
C ASN A 321 23.23 24.52 -15.53
N CYS A 322 24.47 24.13 -15.86
CA CYS A 322 25.19 24.53 -17.08
C CYS A 322 25.42 26.05 -17.23
N GLY A 323 25.33 26.81 -16.14
CA GLY A 323 25.70 28.23 -16.05
C GLY A 323 24.58 29.15 -15.57
N ILE A 324 23.32 28.84 -15.86
CA ILE A 324 22.14 29.64 -15.45
C ILE A 324 21.16 28.74 -14.71
N GLU A 325 20.65 29.16 -13.56
CA GLU A 325 19.66 28.36 -12.81
C GLU A 325 18.30 28.40 -13.52
N GLY A 326 17.73 27.23 -13.80
CA GLY A 326 16.41 27.05 -14.40
C GLY A 326 16.31 27.39 -15.89
N THR A 327 15.09 27.73 -16.34
CA THR A 327 14.80 27.99 -17.76
C THR A 327 15.51 29.25 -18.25
N THR A 328 16.12 29.19 -19.43
CA THR A 328 16.85 30.32 -20.04
C THR A 328 16.64 30.39 -21.56
N ASN A 329 16.78 31.60 -22.12
CA ASN A 329 16.82 31.85 -23.56
C ASN A 329 18.25 31.91 -24.11
N ASP A 330 19.28 31.70 -23.27
CA ASP A 330 20.67 31.66 -23.71
C ASP A 330 20.93 30.39 -24.55
N VAL A 331 21.20 30.60 -25.84
CA VAL A 331 21.42 29.54 -26.82
C VAL A 331 22.66 28.69 -26.51
N HIS A 332 23.69 29.27 -25.87
CA HIS A 332 24.91 28.53 -25.54
C HIS A 332 24.69 27.62 -24.33
N VAL A 333 23.96 28.09 -23.32
CA VAL A 333 23.60 27.27 -22.15
C VAL A 333 22.68 26.12 -22.56
N ASN A 334 21.66 26.38 -23.36
CA ASN A 334 20.74 25.33 -23.82
C ASN A 334 21.46 24.29 -24.69
N ALA A 335 22.32 24.71 -25.63
CA ALA A 335 23.11 23.76 -26.42
C ALA A 335 24.04 22.89 -25.55
N PHE A 336 24.56 23.45 -24.45
CA PHE A 336 25.39 22.69 -23.51
C PHE A 336 24.56 21.67 -22.71
N ARG A 337 23.35 22.04 -22.30
CA ARG A 337 22.38 21.13 -21.66
C ARG A 337 22.03 19.97 -22.56
N ASP A 338 21.67 20.23 -23.82
CA ASP A 338 21.35 19.18 -24.81
C ASP A 338 22.51 18.18 -24.95
N CYS A 339 23.76 18.67 -24.91
CA CYS A 339 24.95 17.83 -24.94
C CYS A 339 25.05 16.96 -23.68
N GLN A 340 24.85 17.52 -22.49
CA GLN A 340 24.87 16.78 -21.23
C GLN A 340 23.74 15.74 -21.17
N GLU A 341 22.52 16.07 -21.59
CA GLU A 341 21.40 15.13 -21.64
C GLU A 341 21.71 13.91 -22.51
N ARG A 342 22.35 14.12 -23.67
CA ARG A 342 22.80 13.03 -24.55
C ARG A 342 23.93 12.20 -23.92
N ASN A 343 24.88 12.85 -23.24
CA ASN A 343 25.96 12.16 -22.52
C ASN A 343 25.42 11.23 -21.42
N PHE A 344 24.39 11.70 -20.70
CA PHE A 344 23.70 10.89 -19.69
C PHE A 344 22.85 9.78 -20.31
N SER A 345 22.12 10.07 -21.40
CA SER A 345 21.29 9.09 -22.13
C SER A 345 22.10 7.93 -22.69
N ASN A 346 23.36 8.16 -23.10
CA ASN A 346 24.27 7.09 -23.51
C ASN A 346 24.54 6.04 -22.42
N ASN A 347 24.30 6.37 -21.14
CA ASN A 347 24.69 5.52 -20.02
C ASN A 347 23.49 5.02 -19.18
N ILE A 348 22.31 5.64 -19.26
CA ILE A 348 21.19 5.40 -18.33
C ILE A 348 19.82 5.59 -19.03
N VAL A 349 18.82 4.80 -18.61
CA VAL A 349 17.38 4.98 -18.96
C VAL A 349 16.67 5.78 -17.86
N PHE A 350 15.89 6.80 -18.23
CA PHE A 350 15.27 7.76 -17.30
C PHE A 350 13.77 7.51 -17.08
N ILE A 351 13.28 7.97 -15.93
CA ILE A 351 11.88 7.86 -15.47
C ILE A 351 11.25 9.25 -15.46
N THR A 352 9.99 9.36 -15.86
CA THR A 352 9.22 10.60 -15.82
C THR A 352 8.47 10.72 -14.49
N ARG A 353 8.42 11.92 -13.89
CA ARG A 353 7.85 12.14 -12.55
C ARG A 353 6.36 12.47 -12.54
N ASP A 354 5.90 13.21 -13.54
CA ASP A 354 4.55 13.79 -13.61
C ASP A 354 3.92 13.51 -14.99
N TRP A 355 3.10 14.43 -15.51
CA TRP A 355 2.45 14.35 -16.80
C TRP A 355 3.44 14.33 -17.97
N LEU A 356 3.25 13.38 -18.89
CA LEU A 356 3.91 13.41 -20.19
C LEU A 356 3.40 14.61 -21.00
N ASN A 357 4.26 15.61 -21.18
CA ASN A 357 3.95 16.78 -21.99
C ASN A 357 4.43 16.58 -23.43
N TRP A 358 3.59 15.96 -24.25
CA TRP A 358 3.88 15.72 -25.66
C TRP A 358 4.11 17.00 -26.48
N ASN A 359 3.52 18.13 -26.07
CA ASN A 359 3.73 19.42 -26.75
C ASN A 359 5.12 20.03 -26.47
N LYS A 360 5.81 19.56 -25.42
CA LYS A 360 7.16 19.98 -25.05
C LYS A 360 8.21 18.90 -25.31
N ALA A 361 7.83 17.79 -25.97
CA ALA A 361 8.78 16.74 -26.31
C ALA A 361 9.78 17.27 -27.34
N ASP A 362 11.07 17.24 -27.01
CA ASP A 362 12.12 17.54 -27.97
C ASP A 362 12.23 16.38 -28.96
N GLN A 363 11.85 16.65 -30.21
CA GLN A 363 11.81 15.66 -31.28
C GLN A 363 13.21 15.09 -31.60
N HIS A 364 14.25 15.91 -31.51
CA HIS A 364 15.62 15.47 -31.78
C HIS A 364 16.15 14.57 -30.67
N LEU A 365 15.87 14.90 -29.40
CA LEU A 365 16.23 14.03 -28.27
C LEU A 365 15.47 12.70 -28.31
N LEU A 366 14.19 12.74 -28.71
CA LEU A 366 13.37 11.54 -28.87
C LEU A 366 13.94 10.62 -29.95
N GLU A 367 14.25 11.15 -31.13
CA GLU A 367 14.86 10.40 -32.22
C GLU A 367 16.23 9.82 -31.85
N PHE A 368 17.04 10.59 -31.12
CA PHE A 368 18.32 10.13 -30.60
C PHE A 368 18.14 8.95 -29.65
N THR A 369 17.23 9.08 -28.67
CA THR A 369 16.94 8.04 -27.68
C THR A 369 16.39 6.78 -28.34
N GLN A 370 15.49 6.90 -29.33
CA GLN A 370 14.96 5.76 -30.07
C GLN A 370 16.04 5.00 -30.84
N LYS A 371 16.96 5.72 -31.51
CA LYS A 371 18.11 5.11 -32.20
C LYS A 371 19.05 4.43 -31.22
N LEU A 372 19.28 5.04 -30.05
CA LEU A 372 20.12 4.47 -29.00
C LEU A 372 19.53 3.19 -28.42
N ILE A 373 18.22 3.14 -28.15
CA ILE A 373 17.52 1.93 -27.67
C ILE A 373 17.54 0.82 -28.73
N SER A 374 17.54 1.18 -30.01
CA SER A 374 17.57 0.22 -31.13
C SER A 374 18.94 -0.38 -31.38
N LEU A 375 20.00 0.30 -30.93
CA LEU A 375 21.40 -0.15 -31.01
C LEU A 375 21.69 -1.14 -29.87
#